data_AF-A0A183U2X7-F1
#
_entry.id   AF-A0A183U2X7-F1
#
_cell.length_a   1.000
_cell.length_b   1.000
_cell.length_c   1.000
_cell.angle_alpha   90.00
_cell.angle_beta   90.00
_cell.angle_gamma   90.00
#
_symmetry.space_group_name_H-M   'P 1'
#
loop_
_entity.id
_entity.type
_entity.pdbx_description
1 polymer ?
#
loop_
_entity_poly.entity_id
_entity_poly.type
_entity_poly.pdbx_seq_one_letter_code
_entity_poly.pdbx_strand_id
1 'polypeptide(L)'
;MDSYHRLSSSYCPQLLLPRSLRFLSVLWKYVQCRGPALVNAIFFERTSEYNGIGTGAVFGHIRSAVNVPIDDVFGWHDQRWLNTSELVRIFADSGLHPSKPVIVYCSTSVRSSMIWFALRKCNYNATIYFGSWPEWLIRAPDFLKIIPERRRA
;
A
#
# COMPACT_ATOMS: atom_id res chain seq x y z
N MET A 1 43.54 -2.04 -19.82
CA MET A 1 42.28 -2.46 -20.47
C MET A 1 41.51 -3.30 -19.47
N ASP A 2 40.29 -3.72 -19.83
CA ASP A 2 39.40 -4.60 -19.05
C ASP A 2 38.83 -4.05 -17.74
N SER A 3 37.59 -4.38 -17.37
CA SER A 3 36.36 -4.35 -18.18
C SER A 3 35.16 -4.22 -17.22
N TYR A 4 34.24 -3.28 -17.47
CA TYR A 4 33.06 -3.11 -16.61
C TYR A 4 32.08 -4.26 -16.82
N HIS A 5 32.13 -5.25 -15.93
CA HIS A 5 31.21 -6.39 -15.97
C HIS A 5 29.77 -5.95 -15.69
N ARG A 6 28.96 -6.08 -16.74
CA ARG A 6 27.54 -5.74 -16.82
C ARG A 6 26.74 -6.59 -15.83
N LEU A 7 26.31 -6.02 -14.71
CA LEU A 7 25.46 -6.71 -13.72
C LEU A 7 24.12 -7.10 -14.36
N SER A 8 23.94 -8.39 -14.61
CA SER A 8 22.70 -8.95 -15.14
C SER A 8 21.66 -9.14 -14.03
N SER A 9 20.40 -8.84 -14.36
CA SER A 9 19.27 -9.09 -13.46
C SER A 9 19.02 -10.60 -13.31
N SER A 10 19.18 -11.14 -12.10
CA SER A 10 18.61 -12.45 -11.71
C SER A 10 18.73 -12.84 -10.23
N TYR A 11 19.63 -12.26 -9.43
CA TYR A 11 19.85 -12.67 -8.03
C TYR A 11 19.34 -11.68 -6.98
N CYS A 12 18.17 -11.98 -6.42
CA CYS A 12 17.75 -11.46 -5.11
C CYS A 12 18.18 -12.46 -4.02
N PRO A 13 18.93 -12.04 -2.98
CA PRO A 13 19.37 -12.97 -1.93
C PRO A 13 18.19 -13.46 -1.09
N GLN A 14 17.98 -14.78 -1.08
CA GLN A 14 16.91 -15.40 -0.29
C GLN A 14 17.24 -15.33 1.21
N LEU A 15 16.79 -14.26 1.87
CA LEU A 15 16.86 -14.15 3.32
C LEU A 15 15.91 -15.19 3.95
N LEU A 16 16.49 -16.33 4.39
CA LEU A 16 15.76 -17.47 4.95
C LEU A 16 15.09 -17.12 6.28
N LEU A 17 13.83 -16.70 6.23
CA LEU A 17 13.07 -16.34 7.43
C LEU A 17 12.73 -17.58 8.30
N PRO A 18 12.72 -17.41 9.65
CA PRO A 18 12.19 -18.41 10.58
C PRO A 18 10.78 -18.89 10.23
N ARG A 19 10.47 -20.16 10.57
CA ARG A 19 9.18 -20.81 10.26
C ARG A 19 7.96 -20.00 10.74
N SER A 20 8.08 -19.25 11.84
CA SER A 20 7.03 -18.38 12.40
C SER A 20 6.56 -17.26 11.45
N LEU A 21 7.42 -16.79 10.54
CA LEU A 21 7.09 -15.71 9.60
C LEU A 21 6.43 -16.21 8.30
N ARG A 22 6.27 -17.52 8.10
CA ARG A 22 5.66 -18.10 6.89
C ARG A 22 4.21 -17.69 6.65
N PHE A 23 3.49 -17.22 7.67
CA PHE A 23 2.13 -16.68 7.50
C PHE A 23 2.09 -15.38 6.68
N LEU A 24 3.17 -14.60 6.62
CA LEU A 24 3.28 -13.41 5.76
C LEU A 24 3.48 -13.76 4.27
N SER A 25 3.39 -15.04 3.88
CA SER A 25 3.84 -15.58 2.59
C SER A 25 3.30 -14.88 1.34
N VAL A 26 2.13 -14.26 1.37
CA VAL A 26 1.59 -13.51 0.21
C VAL A 26 2.36 -12.19 0.06
N LEU A 27 2.21 -11.28 1.02
CA LEU A 27 2.77 -9.93 0.94
C LEU A 27 4.31 -9.94 0.99
N TRP A 28 4.92 -10.88 1.72
CA TRP A 28 6.37 -11.03 1.76
C TRP A 28 6.96 -11.56 0.43
N LYS A 29 6.26 -12.45 -0.28
CA LYS A 29 6.67 -12.83 -1.65
C LYS A 29 6.58 -11.64 -2.62
N TYR A 30 5.55 -10.81 -2.51
CA TYR A 30 5.46 -9.58 -3.32
C TYR A 30 6.60 -8.61 -3.03
N VAL A 31 7.02 -8.46 -1.76
CA VAL A 31 8.15 -7.61 -1.35
C VAL A 31 9.52 -8.16 -1.79
N GLN A 32 9.74 -9.48 -1.77
CA GLN A 32 11.04 -10.07 -2.12
C GLN A 32 11.21 -10.36 -3.62
N CYS A 33 10.19 -10.87 -4.32
CA CYS A 33 10.41 -11.50 -5.62
C CYS A 33 10.44 -10.54 -6.82
N ARG A 34 10.09 -9.25 -6.65
CA ARG A 34 10.21 -8.21 -7.68
C ARG A 34 10.61 -6.89 -7.01
N GLY A 35 11.52 -6.13 -7.64
CA GLY A 35 12.02 -4.85 -7.11
C GLY A 35 10.90 -3.84 -6.80
N PRO A 36 11.14 -2.86 -5.92
CA PRO A 36 10.11 -2.25 -5.07
C PRO A 36 9.01 -1.49 -5.83
N ALA A 37 8.03 -2.26 -6.27
CA ALA A 37 6.63 -1.87 -6.22
C ALA A 37 6.01 -2.53 -4.98
N LEU A 38 6.33 -1.96 -3.81
CA LEU A 38 5.28 -1.73 -2.81
C LEU A 38 4.43 -0.59 -3.38
N VAL A 39 3.59 -0.85 -4.39
CA VAL A 39 2.18 -1.20 -4.14
C VAL A 39 1.56 -0.10 -3.29
N ASN A 40 0.89 0.84 -3.97
CA ASN A 40 0.20 1.94 -3.33
C ASN A 40 -0.97 1.40 -2.53
N ALA A 41 -0.71 1.18 -1.25
CA ALA A 41 -1.69 0.68 -0.33
C ALA A 41 -2.49 1.85 0.24
N ILE A 42 -3.52 2.21 -0.55
CA ILE A 42 -4.36 3.37 -0.36
C ILE A 42 -5.08 3.31 0.99
N PHE A 43 -4.63 4.16 1.92
CA PHE A 43 -5.16 4.30 3.26
C PHE A 43 -6.40 5.24 3.32
N PHE A 44 -6.99 5.45 4.51
CA PHE A 44 -8.42 5.77 4.70
C PHE A 44 -8.68 6.99 5.61
N GLU A 45 -9.94 7.44 5.57
CA GLU A 45 -10.57 8.52 6.37
C GLU A 45 -9.96 9.90 6.15
N ARG A 46 -8.74 10.12 6.63
CA ARG A 46 -8.17 11.46 6.82
C ARG A 46 -6.65 11.39 6.72
N THR A 47 -6.07 12.44 6.15
CA THR A 47 -4.61 12.68 6.15
C THR A 47 -4.02 12.67 7.56
N SER A 48 -4.82 12.95 8.60
CA SER A 48 -4.43 12.83 10.01
C SER A 48 -3.99 11.41 10.37
N GLU A 49 -4.77 10.37 10.06
CA GLU A 49 -4.48 9.00 10.46
C GLU A 49 -3.30 8.41 9.67
N TYR A 50 -3.14 8.78 8.40
CA TYR A 50 -1.93 8.47 7.62
C TYR A 50 -0.67 9.09 8.26
N ASN A 51 -0.79 10.33 8.73
CA ASN A 51 0.26 11.08 9.43
C ASN A 51 0.35 10.77 10.94
N GLY A 52 -0.25 9.68 11.42
CA GLY A 52 -0.15 9.27 12.83
C GLY A 52 -0.91 10.15 13.85
N ILE A 53 -1.70 11.13 13.39
CA ILE A 53 -2.41 12.10 14.21
C ILE A 53 -3.77 11.52 14.62
N GLY A 54 -3.85 11.05 15.87
CA GLY A 54 -5.10 10.61 16.50
C GLY A 54 -4.91 10.08 17.91
N THR A 55 -6.02 9.81 18.60
CA THR A 55 -6.06 9.20 19.94
C THR A 55 -6.76 7.84 19.88
N GLY A 56 -6.55 6.97 20.87
CA GLY A 56 -7.18 5.65 20.97
C GLY A 56 -6.55 4.51 20.16
N ALA A 57 -5.76 4.80 19.12
CA ALA A 57 -5.04 3.78 18.34
C ALA A 57 -3.59 4.20 18.00
N VAL A 58 -2.81 3.26 17.44
CA VAL A 58 -1.49 3.55 16.84
C VAL A 58 -1.68 3.75 15.34
N PHE A 59 -1.57 5.01 14.93
CA PHE A 59 -1.77 5.46 13.55
C PHE A 59 -0.42 5.57 12.80
N GLY A 60 -0.45 5.55 11.47
CA GLY A 60 0.73 5.46 10.61
C GLY A 60 0.46 4.68 9.32
N HIS A 61 1.52 4.37 8.57
CA HIS A 61 1.43 3.68 7.28
C HIS A 61 2.62 2.72 7.02
N ILE A 62 2.47 1.84 6.02
CA ILE A 62 3.58 1.01 5.52
C ILE A 62 4.57 1.91 4.77
N ARG A 63 5.87 1.72 4.98
CA ARG A 63 6.91 2.45 4.23
C ARG A 63 6.70 2.27 2.72
N SER A 64 6.70 3.40 2.00
CA SER A 64 6.42 3.54 0.56
C SER A 64 5.00 3.19 0.09
N ALA A 65 4.02 3.04 0.98
CA ALA A 65 2.63 3.25 0.58
C ALA A 65 2.39 4.74 0.27
N VAL A 66 1.34 5.05 -0.51
CA VAL A 66 0.83 6.42 -0.67
C VAL A 66 -0.63 6.46 -0.22
N ASN A 67 -1.10 7.64 0.18
CA ASN A 67 -2.48 7.89 0.53
C ASN A 67 -3.30 8.32 -0.70
N VAL A 68 -4.51 7.80 -0.87
CA VAL A 68 -5.51 8.31 -1.83
C VAL A 68 -6.88 8.33 -1.14
N PRO A 69 -7.34 9.49 -0.64
CA PRO A 69 -8.65 9.62 -0.01
C PRO A 69 -9.78 8.97 -0.82
N ILE A 70 -10.73 8.34 -0.12
CA ILE A 70 -11.94 7.80 -0.76
C ILE A 70 -12.82 8.92 -1.33
N ASP A 71 -12.73 10.11 -0.75
CA ASP A 71 -13.46 11.31 -1.14
C ASP A 71 -13.04 11.83 -2.53
N ASP A 72 -11.78 11.58 -2.93
CA ASP A 72 -11.27 11.86 -4.28
C ASP A 72 -11.79 10.86 -5.32
N VAL A 73 -12.30 9.70 -4.88
CA VAL A 73 -12.69 8.56 -5.74
C VAL A 73 -14.22 8.40 -5.83
N PHE A 74 -14.95 8.86 -4.81
CA PHE A 74 -16.40 8.74 -4.68
C PHE A 74 -17.01 10.07 -4.21
N GLY A 75 -17.79 10.70 -5.08
CA GLY A 75 -18.52 11.93 -4.76
C GLY A 75 -19.70 11.64 -3.84
N TRP A 76 -19.51 11.83 -2.54
CA TRP A 76 -20.52 11.58 -1.51
C TRP A 76 -21.83 12.37 -1.68
N HIS A 77 -21.74 13.61 -2.20
CA HIS A 77 -22.91 14.45 -2.47
C HIS A 77 -23.85 13.81 -3.50
N ASP A 78 -23.30 13.39 -4.64
CA ASP A 78 -24.07 12.80 -5.75
C ASP A 78 -24.24 11.27 -5.61
N GLN A 79 -23.64 10.69 -4.57
CA GLN A 79 -23.56 9.26 -4.28
C GLN A 79 -23.00 8.43 -5.47
N ARG A 80 -21.99 8.97 -6.15
CA ARG A 80 -21.45 8.43 -7.41
C ARG A 80 -19.93 8.30 -7.42
N TRP A 81 -19.46 7.20 -8.00
CA TRP A 81 -18.06 7.07 -8.43
C TRP A 81 -17.72 8.09 -9.50
N LEU A 82 -16.53 8.67 -9.44
CA LEU A 82 -16.01 9.49 -10.54
C LEU A 82 -15.92 8.71 -11.86
N ASN A 83 -15.84 9.44 -12.97
CA ASN A 83 -15.69 8.82 -14.29
C ASN A 83 -14.28 8.22 -14.45
N THR A 84 -14.15 7.22 -15.34
CA THR A 84 -12.92 6.40 -15.44
C THR A 84 -11.70 7.25 -15.81
N SER A 85 -11.87 8.34 -16.57
CA SER A 85 -10.82 9.32 -16.90
C SER A 85 -10.28 10.06 -15.68
N GLU A 86 -11.16 10.55 -14.80
CA GLU A 86 -10.74 11.22 -13.55
C GLU A 86 -10.04 10.26 -12.60
N LEU A 87 -10.59 9.05 -12.44
CA LEU A 87 -9.99 8.01 -11.60
C LEU A 87 -8.59 7.61 -12.09
N VAL A 88 -8.42 7.40 -13.41
CA VAL A 88 -7.11 7.10 -13.99
C VAL A 88 -6.11 8.24 -13.75
N ARG A 89 -6.53 9.51 -13.86
CA ARG A 89 -5.69 10.66 -13.54
C ARG A 89 -5.27 10.66 -12.06
N ILE A 90 -6.22 10.57 -11.14
CA ILE A 90 -5.96 10.57 -9.68
C ILE A 90 -5.01 9.44 -9.28
N PHE A 91 -5.19 8.24 -9.85
CA PHE A 91 -4.28 7.13 -9.63
C PHE A 91 -2.87 7.43 -10.21
N ALA A 92 -2.77 7.94 -11.43
CA ALA A 92 -1.48 8.28 -12.05
C ALA A 92 -0.73 9.40 -11.30
N ASP A 93 -1.42 10.46 -10.88
CA ASP A 93 -0.89 11.56 -10.06
C ASP A 93 -0.39 11.04 -8.70
N SER A 94 -1.04 10.01 -8.17
CA SER A 94 -0.60 9.26 -6.97
C SER A 94 0.55 8.28 -7.23
N GLY A 95 1.11 8.24 -8.44
CA GLY A 95 2.21 7.34 -8.82
C GLY A 95 1.83 5.88 -9.07
N LEU A 96 0.53 5.55 -9.19
CA LEU A 96 0.10 4.23 -9.65
C LEU A 96 0.42 4.04 -11.14
N HIS A 97 0.60 2.78 -11.54
CA HIS A 97 0.81 2.42 -12.93
C HIS A 97 0.06 1.11 -13.27
N PRO A 98 -0.81 1.06 -14.30
CA PRO A 98 -1.67 -0.10 -14.58
C PRO A 98 -0.91 -1.43 -14.78
N SER A 99 0.34 -1.38 -15.23
CA SER A 99 1.21 -2.54 -15.44
C SER A 99 1.82 -3.11 -14.15
N LYS A 100 1.64 -2.46 -13.00
CA LYS A 100 2.10 -2.94 -11.68
C LYS A 100 0.91 -3.50 -10.88
N PRO A 101 1.09 -4.57 -10.09
CA PRO A 101 0.06 -5.03 -9.18
C PRO A 101 -0.19 -3.98 -8.08
N VAL A 102 -1.41 -3.96 -7.55
CA VAL A 102 -1.83 -3.09 -6.44
C VAL A 102 -2.48 -3.94 -5.36
N ILE A 103 -2.22 -3.61 -4.10
CA ILE A 103 -2.82 -4.23 -2.91
C ILE A 103 -3.21 -3.07 -2.00
N VAL A 104 -4.49 -2.98 -1.65
CA VAL A 104 -5.02 -1.90 -0.80
C VAL A 104 -5.31 -2.41 0.60
N TYR A 105 -5.02 -1.60 1.62
CA TYR A 105 -5.36 -1.85 3.03
C TYR A 105 -5.99 -0.61 3.65
N CYS A 106 -6.68 -0.76 4.77
CA CYS A 106 -7.01 0.37 5.64
C CYS A 106 -6.92 -0.06 7.11
N SER A 107 -7.83 0.39 7.97
CA SER A 107 -7.91 -0.05 9.36
C SER A 107 -8.81 -1.28 9.55
N THR A 108 -9.89 -1.39 8.75
CA THR A 108 -10.98 -2.39 8.90
C THR A 108 -11.32 -3.14 7.61
N SER A 109 -10.47 -3.04 6.58
CA SER A 109 -10.67 -3.57 5.21
C SER A 109 -11.94 -3.14 4.43
N VAL A 110 -12.90 -2.42 5.04
CA VAL A 110 -14.16 -2.01 4.40
C VAL A 110 -13.93 -1.10 3.18
N ARG A 111 -13.44 0.14 3.35
CA ARG A 111 -13.30 1.07 2.21
C ARG A 111 -12.08 0.81 1.32
N SER A 112 -11.12 -0.03 1.73
CA SER A 112 -10.18 -0.60 0.76
C SER A 112 -10.91 -1.45 -0.30
N SER A 113 -12.10 -2.02 -0.02
CA SER A 113 -12.93 -2.61 -1.08
C SER A 113 -13.53 -1.59 -2.06
N MET A 114 -13.83 -0.36 -1.59
CA MET A 114 -14.31 0.74 -2.43
C MET A 114 -13.22 1.22 -3.40
N ILE A 115 -12.01 1.46 -2.88
CA ILE A 115 -10.85 1.81 -3.70
C ILE A 115 -10.49 0.66 -4.66
N TRP A 116 -10.51 -0.59 -4.18
CA TRP A 116 -10.30 -1.76 -5.02
C TRP A 116 -11.29 -1.80 -6.19
N PHE A 117 -12.58 -1.55 -5.95
CA PHE A 117 -13.60 -1.49 -7.00
C PHE A 117 -13.28 -0.39 -8.04
N ALA A 118 -12.91 0.81 -7.61
CA ALA A 118 -12.51 1.90 -8.51
C ALA A 118 -11.26 1.55 -9.33
N LEU A 119 -10.24 0.92 -8.72
CA LEU A 119 -9.06 0.40 -9.42
C LEU A 119 -9.42 -0.67 -10.45
N ARG A 120 -10.31 -1.61 -10.12
CA ARG A 120 -10.79 -2.65 -11.04
C ARG A 120 -11.61 -2.06 -12.21
N LYS A 121 -12.45 -1.05 -11.96
CA LYS A 121 -13.15 -0.24 -12.99
C LYS A 121 -12.17 0.44 -13.95
N CYS A 122 -10.98 0.82 -13.46
CA CYS A 122 -9.89 1.40 -14.25
C CYS A 122 -8.89 0.36 -14.78
N ASN A 123 -9.25 -0.93 -14.79
CA ASN A 123 -8.46 -2.05 -15.31
C ASN A 123 -7.08 -2.26 -14.64
N TYR A 124 -6.89 -1.81 -13.38
CA TYR A 124 -5.71 -2.11 -12.58
C TYR A 124 -5.78 -3.53 -11.99
N ASN A 125 -4.62 -4.20 -11.88
CA ASN A 125 -4.50 -5.48 -11.18
C ASN A 125 -4.50 -5.30 -9.65
N ALA A 126 -5.67 -5.01 -9.07
CA ALA A 126 -5.85 -4.74 -7.65
C ALA A 126 -6.30 -5.98 -6.84
N THR A 127 -5.79 -6.07 -5.60
CA THR A 127 -6.13 -7.05 -4.54
C THR A 127 -6.35 -6.32 -3.21
N ILE A 128 -6.97 -6.94 -2.21
CA ILE A 128 -7.16 -6.36 -0.85
C ILE A 128 -6.30 -7.12 0.16
N TYR A 129 -5.58 -6.41 1.03
CA TYR A 129 -4.88 -7.00 2.17
C TYR A 129 -5.79 -7.00 3.41
N PHE A 130 -6.44 -8.14 3.67
CA PHE A 130 -7.52 -8.23 4.65
C PHE A 130 -7.08 -7.97 6.11
N GLY A 131 -5.88 -8.42 6.51
CA GLY A 131 -5.30 -8.16 7.84
C GLY A 131 -4.99 -6.68 8.10
N SER A 132 -4.84 -5.91 7.03
CA SER A 132 -4.80 -4.44 7.03
C SER A 132 -3.70 -3.84 7.93
N TRP A 133 -3.77 -2.55 8.25
CA TRP A 133 -2.82 -1.89 9.15
C TRP A 133 -2.68 -2.59 10.53
N PRO A 134 -3.74 -3.10 11.19
CA PRO A 134 -3.61 -3.77 12.48
C PRO A 134 -2.73 -5.03 12.44
N GLU A 135 -2.84 -5.88 11.41
CA GLU A 135 -1.93 -7.03 11.27
C GLU A 135 -0.50 -6.55 10.98
N TRP A 136 -0.32 -5.57 10.09
CA TRP A 136 1.01 -5.06 9.76
C TRP A 136 1.74 -4.47 10.98
N LEU A 137 1.03 -3.68 11.80
CA LEU A 137 1.53 -3.08 13.03
C LEU A 137 2.09 -4.14 13.99
N ILE A 138 1.41 -5.28 14.10
CA ILE A 138 1.79 -6.38 15.01
C ILE A 138 2.88 -7.28 14.41
N ARG A 139 2.87 -7.52 13.09
CA ARG A 139 3.67 -8.59 12.46
C ARG A 139 4.88 -8.14 11.66
N ALA A 140 4.90 -6.91 11.16
CA ALA A 140 6.02 -6.41 10.37
C ALA A 140 7.19 -5.95 11.27
N PRO A 141 8.44 -6.01 10.78
CA PRO A 141 9.56 -5.29 11.39
C PRO A 141 9.31 -3.78 11.42
N ASP A 142 9.76 -3.10 12.48
CA ASP A 142 9.48 -1.67 12.66
C ASP A 142 10.09 -0.77 11.58
N PHE A 143 11.20 -1.19 10.95
CA PHE A 143 11.77 -0.44 9.83
C PHE A 143 10.82 -0.36 8.61
N LEU A 144 9.81 -1.22 8.49
CA LEU A 144 8.77 -1.14 7.44
C LEU A 144 7.52 -0.33 7.86
N LYS A 145 7.51 0.24 9.07
CA LYS A 145 6.42 1.07 9.59
C LYS A 145 6.86 2.54 9.54
N ILE A 146 5.95 3.42 9.13
CA ILE A 146 6.06 4.87 9.34
C ILE A 146 5.01 5.22 10.39
N ILE A 147 5.45 5.25 11.64
CA ILE A 147 4.68 5.72 12.79
C ILE A 147 5.43 6.98 13.24
N PRO A 148 4.93 8.19 12.96
CA PRO A 148 5.56 9.40 13.44
C PRO A 148 5.45 9.45 14.96
N GLU A 149 6.46 10.03 15.61
CA GLU A 149 6.51 10.08 17.06
C GLU A 149 5.29 10.79 17.62
N ARG A 150 4.68 10.22 18.68
CA ARG A 150 3.79 11.01 19.54
C ARG A 150 4.61 12.20 20.02
N ARG A 151 4.20 13.42 19.65
CA ARG A 151 4.60 14.61 20.40
C ARG A 151 4.23 14.34 21.86
N ARG A 152 5.25 14.22 22.71
CA ARG A 152 5.05 14.32 24.15
C ARG A 152 4.66 15.78 24.41
N ALA A 153 3.52 15.97 25.06
CA ALA A 153 3.17 17.25 25.66
C ALA A 153 4.02 17.48 26.91
#